data_AF-A0A1I6Z2J1-F1
#
_entry.id   AF-A0A1I6Z2J1-F1
#
_cell.length_a   1.000
_cell.length_b   1.000
_cell.length_c   1.000
_cell.angle_alpha   90.00
_cell.angle_beta   90.00
_cell.angle_gamma   90.00
#
_symmetry.space_group_name_H-M   'P 1'
#
loop_
_entity.id
_entity.type
_entity.pdbx_description
1 polymer ?
#
loop_
_entity_poly.entity_id
_entity_poly.type
_entity_poly.pdbx_seq_one_letter_code
_entity_poly.pdbx_strand_id
1 'polypeptide(L)'
;MPADGAGLGGAGAFVEQVLDDAGLGWVRSGDLRPVLATRYRRTTLHLPGARAGAGPAADARITVDTGLTWSLPGGRALTLPGLAVVETKSGAAASAADRALWRAGHRPSRVSKYGTGLAALRGDLPDNRWCPVLRRHFSSLTPVPAPSPDRTLPCD
;
A
#
# COMPACT_ATOMS: atom_id res chain seq x y z
N MET A 1 -3.85 -12.56 14.07
CA MET A 1 -4.03 -13.44 12.90
C MET A 1 -3.07 -13.04 11.80
N PRO A 2 -2.03 -13.84 11.50
CA PRO A 2 -1.29 -13.67 10.26
C PRO A 2 -2.28 -13.79 9.09
N ALA A 3 -2.03 -13.09 7.98
CA ALA A 3 -2.87 -13.27 6.79
C ALA A 3 -2.62 -14.69 6.29
N ASP A 4 -3.55 -15.60 6.54
CA ASP A 4 -3.55 -16.89 5.87
C ASP A 4 -3.53 -16.60 4.37
N GLY A 5 -2.59 -17.25 3.68
CA GLY A 5 -2.41 -17.20 2.23
C GLY A 5 -3.57 -17.89 1.52
N ALA A 6 -4.80 -17.45 1.78
CA ALA A 6 -5.98 -17.90 1.09
C ALA A 6 -5.72 -17.72 -0.41
N GLY A 7 -5.88 -18.81 -1.16
CA GLY A 7 -5.76 -18.79 -2.61
C GLY A 7 -6.69 -17.74 -3.23
N LEU A 8 -6.59 -17.54 -4.54
CA LEU A 8 -7.35 -16.51 -5.27
C LEU A 8 -8.88 -16.67 -5.17
N GLY A 9 -9.38 -17.73 -4.51
CA GLY A 9 -10.79 -17.99 -4.32
C GLY A 9 -11.52 -18.04 -5.67
N GLY A 10 -12.71 -17.46 -5.73
CA GLY A 10 -13.49 -17.34 -6.97
C GLY A 10 -12.93 -16.34 -8.00
N ALA A 11 -11.80 -15.67 -7.74
CA ALA A 11 -11.25 -14.64 -8.63
C ALA A 11 -10.34 -15.19 -9.75
N GLY A 12 -10.12 -16.52 -9.83
CA GLY A 12 -9.21 -17.12 -10.81
C GLY A 12 -9.48 -16.69 -12.25
N ALA A 13 -10.74 -16.75 -12.70
CA ALA A 13 -11.11 -16.37 -14.07
C ALA A 13 -10.81 -14.88 -14.37
N PHE A 14 -11.05 -13.99 -13.40
CA PHE A 14 -10.70 -12.57 -13.53
C PHE A 14 -9.19 -12.38 -13.65
N VAL A 15 -8.40 -13.13 -12.87
CA VAL A 15 -6.94 -13.05 -12.91
C VAL A 15 -6.40 -13.54 -14.25
N GLU A 16 -6.88 -14.69 -14.76
CA GLU A 16 -6.48 -15.20 -16.08
C GLU A 16 -6.76 -14.17 -17.17
N GLN A 17 -7.96 -13.57 -17.19
CA GLN A 17 -8.31 -12.56 -18.19
C GLN A 17 -7.36 -11.35 -18.15
N VAL A 18 -7.07 -10.83 -16.95
CA VAL A 18 -6.15 -9.69 -16.79
C VAL A 18 -4.72 -10.06 -17.24
N LEU A 19 -4.27 -11.29 -16.99
CA LEU A 19 -2.98 -11.77 -17.45
C LEU A 19 -2.94 -11.90 -18.98
N ASP A 20 -3.99 -12.45 -19.60
CA ASP A 20 -4.12 -12.56 -21.05
C ASP A 20 -4.10 -11.18 -21.72
N ASP A 21 -4.92 -10.24 -21.24
CA ASP A 21 -4.99 -8.86 -21.74
C ASP A 21 -3.64 -8.13 -21.64
N ALA A 22 -2.82 -8.51 -20.65
CA ALA A 22 -1.47 -7.98 -20.46
C ALA A 22 -0.39 -8.69 -21.29
N GLY A 23 -0.74 -9.70 -22.09
CA GLY A 23 0.21 -10.52 -22.87
C GLY A 23 0.99 -11.53 -22.01
N LEU A 24 0.47 -11.87 -20.84
CA LEU A 24 1.06 -12.75 -19.84
C LEU A 24 0.30 -14.08 -19.69
N GLY A 25 -0.45 -14.50 -20.70
CA GLY A 25 -1.28 -15.74 -20.68
C GLY A 25 -0.51 -17.06 -20.48
N TRP A 26 0.81 -16.99 -20.40
CA TRP A 26 1.68 -18.11 -20.01
C TRP A 26 1.80 -18.26 -18.48
N VAL A 27 1.40 -17.25 -17.70
CA VAL A 27 1.30 -17.32 -16.24
C VAL A 27 -0.10 -17.79 -15.90
N ARG A 28 -0.23 -18.89 -15.16
CA ARG A 28 -1.54 -19.32 -14.64
C ARG A 28 -1.79 -18.70 -13.28
N SER A 29 -3.07 -18.43 -13.00
CA SER A 29 -3.54 -18.00 -11.69
C SER A 29 -3.12 -18.97 -10.58
N GLY A 30 -3.06 -20.28 -10.89
CA GLY A 30 -2.54 -21.31 -9.98
C GLY A 30 -1.05 -21.23 -9.67
N ASP A 31 -0.25 -20.56 -10.52
CA ASP A 31 1.19 -20.36 -10.30
C ASP A 31 1.46 -19.18 -9.35
N LEU A 32 0.45 -18.34 -9.10
CA LEU A 32 0.57 -17.19 -8.22
C LEU A 32 0.60 -17.62 -6.76
N ARG A 33 1.63 -17.15 -6.06
CA ARG A 33 1.81 -17.36 -4.63
C ARG A 33 1.72 -16.04 -3.86
N PRO A 34 1.25 -16.06 -2.60
CA PRO A 34 1.37 -14.90 -1.73
C PRO A 34 2.83 -14.46 -1.58
N VAL A 35 3.11 -13.18 -1.75
CA VAL A 35 4.48 -12.61 -1.69
C VAL A 35 4.63 -11.47 -0.69
N LEU A 36 3.56 -10.71 -0.46
CA LEU A 36 3.53 -9.59 0.48
C LEU A 36 2.08 -9.37 0.93
N ALA A 37 1.83 -9.35 2.24
CA ALA A 37 0.59 -8.85 2.79
C ALA A 37 0.78 -7.41 3.25
N THR A 38 -0.12 -6.52 2.81
CA THR A 38 -0.17 -5.11 3.21
C THR A 38 -1.44 -4.86 4.01
N ARG A 39 -1.32 -4.34 5.23
CA ARG A 39 -2.45 -3.97 6.09
C ARG A 39 -2.37 -2.49 6.45
N TYR A 40 -3.51 -1.82 6.53
CA TYR A 40 -3.62 -0.41 6.93
C TYR A 40 -5.06 -0.10 7.34
N ARG A 41 -5.25 1.03 8.03
CA ARG A 41 -6.56 1.63 8.26
C ARG A 41 -6.74 2.80 7.31
N ARG A 42 -7.78 2.74 6.48
CA ARG A 42 -8.10 3.77 5.49
C ARG A 42 -9.21 4.68 5.96
N THR A 43 -8.96 5.99 5.87
CA THR A 43 -9.99 7.02 5.89
C THR A 43 -10.15 7.57 4.47
N THR A 44 -11.39 7.65 3.97
CA THR A 44 -11.69 8.22 2.65
C THR A 44 -12.50 9.49 2.84
N LEU A 45 -12.06 10.58 2.24
CA LEU A 45 -12.75 11.88 2.27
C LEU A 45 -13.17 12.23 0.84
N HIS A 46 -14.43 12.58 0.66
CA HIS A 46 -14.92 13.21 -0.57
C HIS A 46 -14.90 14.73 -0.40
N LEU A 47 -14.41 15.42 -1.42
CA LEU A 47 -14.30 16.87 -1.49
C LEU A 47 -15.13 17.34 -2.68
N PRO A 48 -16.33 17.88 -2.45
CA PRO A 48 -17.14 18.39 -3.54
C PRO A 48 -16.47 19.60 -4.21
N GLY A 49 -16.62 19.67 -5.53
CA GLY A 49 -15.99 20.65 -6.42
C GLY A 49 -16.58 22.06 -6.37
N ALA A 50 -17.55 22.33 -5.50
CA ALA A 50 -18.12 23.67 -5.35
C ALA A 50 -17.54 24.39 -4.13
N ARG A 51 -16.86 25.53 -4.35
CA ARG A 51 -16.75 26.57 -3.31
C ARG A 51 -17.85 27.60 -3.57
N ALA A 52 -18.62 27.96 -2.55
CA ALA A 52 -19.56 29.07 -2.66
C ALA A 52 -18.83 30.32 -3.21
N GLY A 53 -19.25 30.81 -4.38
CA GLY A 53 -18.72 32.03 -5.00
C GLY A 53 -17.47 31.89 -5.87
N ALA A 54 -16.90 30.70 -6.05
CA ALA A 54 -15.85 30.44 -7.06
C ALA A 54 -16.41 29.45 -8.09
N GLY A 55 -16.10 29.65 -9.37
CA GLY A 55 -16.60 28.82 -10.48
C GLY A 55 -16.37 27.30 -10.29
N PRO A 56 -16.91 26.47 -11.19
CA PRO A 56 -16.92 25.01 -11.02
C PRO A 56 -15.50 24.46 -10.85
N ALA A 57 -15.22 23.83 -9.71
CA ALA A 57 -14.04 22.97 -9.56
C ALA A 57 -14.47 21.50 -9.68
N ALA A 58 -13.53 20.64 -10.01
CA ALA A 58 -13.77 19.21 -10.03
C ALA A 58 -13.85 18.65 -8.61
N ASP A 59 -14.69 17.64 -8.42
CA ASP A 59 -14.67 16.80 -7.23
C ASP A 59 -13.29 16.18 -7.03
N ALA A 60 -12.92 15.99 -5.76
CA ALA A 60 -11.72 15.28 -5.38
C ALA A 60 -12.03 14.25 -4.30
N ARG A 61 -11.18 13.22 -4.23
CA ARG A 61 -11.20 12.22 -3.17
C ARG A 61 -9.81 12.10 -2.55
N ILE A 62 -9.75 12.13 -1.24
CA ILE A 62 -8.53 11.83 -0.49
C ILE A 62 -8.69 10.44 0.12
N THR A 63 -7.66 9.60 0.02
CA THR A 63 -7.51 8.45 0.89
C THR A 63 -6.29 8.62 1.79
N VAL A 64 -6.47 8.37 3.07
CA VAL A 64 -5.42 8.43 4.09
C VAL A 64 -5.26 7.04 4.69
N ASP A 65 -4.14 6.39 4.41
CA ASP A 65 -3.81 5.07 4.94
C ASP A 65 -2.82 5.20 6.11
N THR A 66 -3.24 4.76 7.29
CA THR A 66 -2.46 4.83 8.54
C THR A 66 -2.19 3.44 9.10
N GLY A 67 -1.19 3.31 9.99
CA GLY A 67 -0.83 2.02 10.58
C GLY A 67 -0.38 1.00 9.52
N LEU A 68 0.30 1.48 8.48
CA LEU A 68 0.73 0.65 7.37
C LEU A 68 1.68 -0.45 7.88
N THR A 69 1.32 -1.70 7.61
CA THR A 69 2.07 -2.89 7.99
C THR A 69 2.32 -3.73 6.75
N TRP A 70 3.58 -4.10 6.54
CA TRP A 70 3.98 -5.06 5.53
C TRP A 70 4.45 -6.34 6.20
N SER A 71 4.11 -7.49 5.61
CA SER A 71 4.55 -8.80 6.09
C SER A 71 4.84 -9.73 4.93
N LEU A 72 5.96 -10.46 5.03
CA LEU A 72 6.31 -11.52 4.11
C LEU A 72 5.72 -12.85 4.59
N PRO A 73 5.48 -13.80 3.67
CA PRO A 73 5.43 -15.21 4.04
C PRO A 73 6.66 -15.58 4.88
N GLY A 74 6.47 -16.29 5.99
CA GLY A 74 7.55 -16.59 6.95
C GLY A 74 7.70 -15.58 8.09
N GLY A 75 6.81 -14.58 8.20
CA GLY A 75 6.60 -13.83 9.44
C GLY A 75 7.42 -12.55 9.62
N ARG A 76 8.39 -12.28 8.74
CA ARG A 76 9.10 -10.97 8.77
C ARG A 76 8.12 -9.85 8.43
N ALA A 77 8.00 -8.88 9.32
CA ALA A 77 7.07 -7.77 9.19
C ALA A 77 7.68 -6.42 9.55
N LEU A 78 7.07 -5.35 9.02
CA LEU A 78 7.44 -3.97 9.29
C LEU A 78 6.18 -3.11 9.43
N THR A 79 6.10 -2.33 10.50
CA THR A 79 4.97 -1.44 10.79
C THR A 79 5.41 0.01 10.85
N LEU A 80 4.56 0.90 10.36
CA LEU A 80 4.83 2.33 10.16
C LEU A 80 3.80 3.19 10.89
N PRO A 81 3.78 3.16 12.24
CA PRO A 81 2.71 3.80 13.00
C PRO A 81 2.72 5.34 12.88
N GLY A 82 3.91 5.94 12.68
CA GLY A 82 4.09 7.39 12.56
C GLY A 82 3.95 7.96 11.14
N LEU A 83 3.55 7.15 10.17
CA LEU A 83 3.43 7.57 8.76
C LEU A 83 2.02 7.37 8.24
N ALA A 84 1.60 8.28 7.36
CA ALA A 84 0.40 8.15 6.56
C ALA A 84 0.75 8.17 5.08
N VAL A 85 0.15 7.26 4.30
CA VAL A 85 0.16 7.35 2.84
C VAL A 85 -1.11 8.08 2.43
N VAL A 86 -0.93 9.31 1.94
CA VAL A 86 -2.02 10.15 1.44
C VAL A 86 -2.03 10.09 -0.08
N GLU A 87 -3.18 9.75 -0.65
CA GLU A 87 -3.41 9.79 -2.09
C GLU A 87 -4.58 10.71 -2.38
N THR A 88 -4.35 11.70 -3.24
CA THR A 88 -5.37 12.59 -3.78
C THR A 88 -5.73 12.11 -5.18
N LYS A 89 -7.03 11.97 -5.44
CA LYS A 89 -7.60 11.68 -6.76
C LYS A 89 -8.52 12.83 -7.13
N SER A 90 -8.12 13.62 -8.11
CA SER A 90 -8.89 14.74 -8.65
C SER A 90 -8.87 14.69 -10.18
N GLY A 91 -9.62 15.59 -10.81
CA GLY A 91 -9.48 15.86 -12.24
C GLY A 91 -8.07 16.38 -12.61
N ALA A 92 -7.91 16.83 -13.85
CA ALA A 92 -6.60 17.19 -14.42
C ALA A 92 -5.83 18.29 -13.66
N ALA A 93 -6.51 19.12 -12.86
CA ALA A 93 -5.89 20.18 -12.06
C ALA A 93 -5.73 19.78 -10.59
N ALA A 94 -4.74 20.38 -9.93
CA ALA A 94 -4.54 20.23 -8.49
C ALA A 94 -5.79 20.64 -7.71
N SER A 95 -6.21 19.79 -6.77
CA SER A 95 -7.37 20.00 -5.92
C SER A 95 -7.07 20.95 -4.74
N ALA A 96 -8.12 21.30 -3.98
CA ALA A 96 -7.94 22.02 -2.72
C ALA A 96 -7.11 21.21 -1.70
N ALA A 97 -7.18 19.88 -1.76
CA ALA A 97 -6.39 18.99 -0.92
C ALA A 97 -4.90 19.10 -1.24
N ASP A 98 -4.54 19.06 -2.52
CA ASP A 98 -3.15 19.17 -2.97
C ASP A 98 -2.54 20.48 -2.49
N ARG A 99 -3.25 21.59 -2.68
CA ARG A 99 -2.81 22.91 -2.20
C ARG A 99 -2.70 22.98 -0.67
N ALA A 100 -3.57 22.32 0.08
CA ALA A 100 -3.48 22.27 1.53
C ALA A 100 -2.24 21.48 1.98
N LEU A 101 -2.01 20.30 1.41
CA LEU A 101 -0.80 19.50 1.65
C LEU A 101 0.47 20.28 1.31
N TRP A 102 0.46 21.02 0.19
CA TRP A 102 1.61 21.81 -0.22
C TRP A 102 1.92 22.96 0.72
N ARG A 103 0.89 23.66 1.22
CA ARG A 103 1.06 24.71 2.22
C ARG A 103 1.57 24.17 3.55
N ALA A 104 1.21 22.94 3.90
CA ALA A 104 1.76 22.22 5.06
C ALA A 104 3.18 21.65 4.83
N GLY A 105 3.81 21.93 3.69
CA GLY A 105 5.17 21.48 3.38
C GLY A 105 5.27 20.06 2.79
N HIS A 106 4.15 19.36 2.63
CA HIS A 106 4.14 18.05 1.98
C HIS A 106 4.21 18.21 0.46
N ARG A 107 5.04 17.42 -0.22
CA ARG A 107 5.14 17.40 -1.69
C ARG A 107 4.90 15.98 -2.20
N PRO A 108 4.35 15.83 -3.41
CA PRO A 108 4.13 14.51 -4.00
C PRO A 108 5.42 13.70 -4.02
N SER A 109 5.30 12.42 -3.71
CA SER A 109 6.39 11.45 -3.76
C SER A 109 5.91 10.20 -4.48
N ARG A 110 6.76 9.64 -5.35
CA ARG A 110 6.46 8.37 -6.02
C ARG A 110 6.54 7.25 -4.98
N VAL A 111 5.43 6.55 -4.78
CA VAL A 111 5.35 5.45 -3.80
C VAL A 111 4.44 4.35 -4.34
N SER A 112 4.74 3.11 -3.99
CA SER A 112 3.86 1.96 -4.19
C SER A 112 3.82 1.17 -2.90
N LYS A 113 2.64 0.89 -2.36
CA LYS A 113 2.55 0.06 -1.15
C LYS A 113 3.19 -1.30 -1.36
N TYR A 114 3.01 -1.89 -2.54
CA TYR A 114 3.61 -3.17 -2.88
C TYR A 114 5.12 -3.06 -3.13
N GLY A 115 5.52 -2.18 -4.06
CA GLY A 115 6.92 -2.05 -4.47
C GLY A 115 7.82 -1.55 -3.34
N THR A 116 7.37 -0.53 -2.61
CA THR A 116 8.11 0.01 -1.46
C THR A 116 8.15 -0.99 -0.31
N GLY A 117 7.08 -1.76 -0.07
CA GLY A 117 7.07 -2.79 0.96
C GLY A 117 8.01 -3.97 0.66
N LEU A 118 8.04 -4.42 -0.60
CA LEU A 118 9.02 -5.41 -1.04
C LEU A 118 10.45 -4.88 -0.90
N ALA A 119 10.74 -3.67 -1.37
CA ALA A 119 12.08 -3.08 -1.23
C ALA A 119 12.50 -2.92 0.24
N ALA A 120 11.57 -2.57 1.14
CA ALA A 120 11.85 -2.45 2.57
C ALA A 120 12.14 -3.81 3.23
N LEU A 121 11.50 -4.89 2.77
CA LEU A 121 11.57 -6.19 3.41
C LEU A 121 12.50 -7.18 2.69
N ARG A 122 12.79 -7.05 1.40
CA ARG A 122 13.54 -8.00 0.57
C ARG A 122 14.77 -7.31 -0.03
N GLY A 123 15.87 -7.31 0.73
CA GLY A 123 17.15 -6.72 0.29
C GLY A 123 17.81 -7.41 -0.90
N ASP A 124 17.28 -8.57 -1.33
CA ASP A 124 17.72 -9.30 -2.52
C ASP A 124 16.99 -8.88 -3.81
N LEU A 125 16.03 -7.95 -3.73
CA LEU A 125 15.32 -7.40 -4.89
C LEU A 125 15.83 -5.99 -5.26
N PRO A 126 15.77 -5.61 -6.55
CA PRO A 126 16.07 -4.24 -6.96
C PRO A 126 15.16 -3.21 -6.27
N ASP A 127 15.77 -2.20 -5.65
CA ASP A 127 15.06 -1.19 -4.86
C ASP A 127 15.23 0.24 -5.40
N ASN A 128 15.99 0.43 -6.49
CA ASN A 128 16.42 1.73 -7.00
C ASN A 128 15.26 2.73 -7.18
N ARG A 129 14.11 2.27 -7.66
CA ARG A 129 12.90 3.07 -7.85
C ARG A 129 12.28 3.56 -6.53
N TRP A 130 12.53 2.85 -5.43
CA TRP A 130 11.91 3.06 -4.11
C TRP A 130 12.90 3.60 -3.07
N CYS A 131 14.21 3.49 -3.33
CA CYS A 131 15.28 4.05 -2.51
C CYS A 131 15.01 5.48 -2.02
N PRO A 132 14.60 6.45 -2.88
CA PRO A 132 14.36 7.81 -2.43
C PRO A 132 13.25 7.92 -1.38
N VAL A 133 12.14 7.20 -1.56
CA VAL A 133 11.02 7.26 -0.63
C VAL A 133 11.40 6.59 0.70
N LEU A 134 12.10 5.45 0.64
CA LEU A 134 12.61 4.73 1.81
C LEU A 134 13.57 5.60 2.63
N ARG A 135 14.60 6.18 2.00
CA ARG A 135 15.57 7.03 2.70
C ARG A 135 14.94 8.25 3.36
N ARG A 136 13.96 8.86 2.69
CA ARG A 136 13.35 10.11 3.16
C ARG A 136 12.35 9.92 4.28
N HIS A 137 11.56 8.85 4.24
CA HIS A 137 10.41 8.70 5.13
C HIS A 137 10.50 7.46 6.04
N PHE A 138 11.43 6.55 5.78
CA PHE A 138 11.52 5.23 6.41
C PHE A 138 12.92 5.03 7.00
N SER A 139 13.55 6.08 7.52
CA SER A 139 14.87 6.00 8.18
C SER A 139 14.77 5.57 9.65
N SER A 140 13.58 5.68 10.25
CA SER A 140 13.29 5.31 11.65
C SER A 140 12.45 4.03 11.77
N LEU A 141 12.63 3.09 10.84
CA LEU A 141 11.92 1.82 10.86
C LEU A 141 12.35 0.97 12.04
N THR A 142 11.43 0.71 12.96
CA THR A 142 11.61 -0.31 13.99
C THR A 142 11.19 -1.66 13.41
N PRO A 143 12.12 -2.63 13.23
CA PRO A 143 11.74 -3.97 12.85
C PRO A 143 10.85 -4.55 13.95
N VAL A 144 9.69 -5.10 13.57
CA VAL A 144 8.88 -5.88 14.51
C VAL A 144 9.41 -7.32 14.42
N PRO A 145 9.92 -7.92 15.51
CA PRO A 145 10.32 -9.32 15.48
C PRO A 145 9.13 -10.18 15.06
N ALA A 146 9.41 -11.21 14.26
CA ALA A 146 8.37 -12.17 13.87
C ALA A 146 7.69 -12.71 15.13
N PRO A 147 6.36 -12.90 15.14
CA PRO A 147 5.71 -13.59 16.25
C PRO A 147 6.37 -14.96 16.42
N SER A 148 6.84 -15.26 17.63
CA SER A 148 7.34 -16.60 17.97
C SER A 148 6.28 -17.62 17.58
N PRO A 149 6.64 -18.76 16.97
CA PRO A 149 5.68 -19.84 16.77
C PRO A 149 5.08 -20.19 18.13
N ASP A 150 3.76 -20.20 18.19
CA ASP A 150 2.97 -20.44 19.39
C ASP A 150 3.50 -21.72 20.06
N ARG A 151 4.08 -21.56 21.26
CA ARG A 151 4.51 -22.71 22.06
C ARG A 151 3.22 -23.26 22.63
N THR A 152 2.62 -24.22 21.93
CA THR A 152 1.50 -25.02 22.43
C THR A 152 1.82 -25.42 23.87
N LEU A 153 1.14 -24.80 24.82
CA LEU A 153 1.09 -25.28 26.18
C LEU A 153 0.30 -26.60 26.13
N PRO A 154 0.81 -27.70 26.70
CA PRO A 154 0.01 -28.91 26.84
C PRO A 154 -1.21 -28.55 27.68
N CYS A 155 -2.40 -28.97 27.24
CA CYS A 155 -3.55 -28.99 28.13
C CYS A 155 -3.26 -30.00 29.25
N ASP A 156 -3.34 -29.55 30.49
CA ASP A 156 -3.50 -30.43 31.67
C ASP A 156 -4.92 -31.01 31.72
#